data_AF-A0A814KNN6-F1
#
_entry.id   AF-A0A814KNN6-F1
#
_cell.length_a   1.000
_cell.length_b   1.000
_cell.length_c   1.000
_cell.angle_alpha   90.00
_cell.angle_beta   90.00
_cell.angle_gamma   90.00
#
_symmetry.space_group_name_H-M   'P 1'
#
loop_
_entity.id
_entity.type
_entity.pdbx_description
1 polymer ?
#
loop_
_entity_poly.entity_id
_entity_poly.type
_entity_poly.pdbx_seq_one_letter_code
_entity_poly.pdbx_strand_id
1 'polypeptide(L)'
;MNIYIRKSTQNDVQQRFRFPVARYTRREFPLPGPFINFMPWIPIFADRLTRQTIIYSSTGGNEELYLQKYFLTDLIIDPQKKEACGVEYIKGANLYKASSLASQTPNSNQLKKSSVYAKCETIVSGRQWMTPQLLQLSGIGDKDLLKQFGIPVIQDLPGVGINQQDRSEGVYVVKLKPNVDIAGIRSINCTYNATLDDPCLIDYMEHPQTALYASNDVLFAMLHSTKPKLPKLPDTVFLFLPNRFTGFRANWVNESLQYPVGAYLSVNLNLAHVDNNLGSVRIQSTNSFDTPLIQLKHFSGPNKEIDLKLPGDQVQTDNQLSEFIYKYVWGHYACCTAKIGNTKTDPFAVLNSKAQVKGIKNLRVCDISIFPKIIGYYPLIPIITACEKIADDIIKHAKY
;
A
#
# COMPACT_ATOMS: atom_id res chain seq x y z
N MET A 1 -2.83 9.66 -8.69
CA MET A 1 -3.88 9.30 -7.72
C MET A 1 -5.20 9.29 -8.50
N ASN A 2 -5.86 8.15 -8.68
CA ASN A 2 -7.03 8.10 -9.57
C ASN A 2 -8.27 8.67 -8.86
N ILE A 3 -9.08 9.43 -9.60
CA ILE A 3 -10.31 10.06 -9.11
C ILE A 3 -11.49 9.08 -9.28
N TYR A 4 -12.37 9.03 -8.30
CA TYR A 4 -13.64 8.31 -8.35
C TYR A 4 -14.79 9.26 -8.10
N ILE A 5 -15.70 9.38 -9.06
CA ILE A 5 -16.94 10.14 -8.92
C ILE A 5 -18.07 9.20 -9.28
N ARG A 6 -18.97 8.94 -8.33
CA ARG A 6 -20.20 8.18 -8.52
C ARG A 6 -21.39 9.12 -8.37
N LYS A 7 -22.30 9.12 -9.35
CA LYS A 7 -23.67 9.64 -9.20
C LYS A 7 -24.54 8.49 -8.70
N SER A 8 -25.64 8.79 -8.02
CA SER A 8 -26.51 7.74 -7.47
C SER A 8 -27.96 8.06 -7.76
N THR A 9 -28.71 7.00 -8.07
CA THR A 9 -30.17 6.96 -8.13
C THR A 9 -30.71 5.60 -7.64
N GLN A 10 -32.01 5.57 -7.34
CA GLN A 10 -32.78 4.66 -6.47
C GLN A 10 -32.76 3.13 -6.72
N ASN A 11 -32.10 2.60 -7.76
CA ASN A 11 -32.35 1.21 -8.20
C ASN A 11 -31.32 0.12 -7.80
N ASP A 12 -30.29 0.44 -7.01
CA ASP A 12 -29.24 -0.55 -6.65
C ASP A 12 -29.60 -1.47 -5.45
N VAL A 13 -30.87 -1.50 -5.04
CA VAL A 13 -31.32 -2.04 -3.73
C VAL A 13 -31.30 -3.58 -3.62
N GLN A 14 -30.94 -4.36 -4.65
CA GLN A 14 -31.10 -5.83 -4.58
C GLN A 14 -29.90 -6.74 -4.90
N GLN A 15 -28.68 -6.24 -5.10
CA GLN A 15 -27.53 -7.15 -5.19
C GLN A 15 -26.76 -7.22 -3.87
N ARG A 16 -27.21 -8.12 -2.99
CA ARG A 16 -26.33 -8.69 -1.95
C ARG A 16 -25.12 -9.27 -2.67
N PHE A 17 -23.92 -8.74 -2.41
CA PHE A 17 -22.65 -9.30 -2.88
C PHE A 17 -22.45 -10.71 -2.34
N ARG A 18 -23.07 -11.70 -2.97
CA ARG A 18 -22.57 -13.07 -2.98
C ARG A 18 -21.53 -13.11 -4.08
N PHE A 19 -20.26 -13.33 -3.74
CA PHE A 19 -19.25 -13.70 -4.74
C PHE A 19 -19.79 -14.90 -5.54
N PRO A 20 -20.18 -14.75 -6.81
CA PRO A 20 -20.39 -15.92 -7.64
C PRO A 20 -18.99 -16.43 -7.99
N VAL A 21 -18.77 -17.72 -7.88
CA VAL A 21 -17.65 -18.38 -8.55
C VAL A 21 -17.87 -18.15 -10.04
N ALA A 22 -17.26 -17.10 -10.60
CA ALA A 22 -17.45 -16.71 -11.99
C ALA A 22 -16.75 -17.73 -12.89
N ARG A 23 -17.53 -18.51 -13.64
CA ARG A 23 -17.05 -19.21 -14.82
C ARG A 23 -16.70 -18.16 -15.87
N TYR A 24 -15.42 -18.05 -16.19
CA TYR A 24 -14.89 -17.15 -17.21
C TYR A 24 -15.36 -17.59 -18.61
N THR A 25 -15.97 -16.68 -19.36
CA THR A 25 -16.07 -16.79 -20.83
C THR A 25 -15.23 -15.67 -21.45
N ARG A 26 -14.31 -16.06 -22.35
CA ARG A 26 -13.37 -15.20 -23.07
C ARG A 26 -14.13 -14.10 -23.83
N ARG A 27 -13.77 -12.83 -23.59
CA ARG A 27 -13.72 -11.81 -24.65
C ARG A 27 -12.32 -11.23 -24.69
N GLU A 28 -11.73 -11.27 -25.87
CA GLU A 28 -10.35 -10.90 -26.16
C GLU A 28 -10.13 -9.40 -25.92
N PHE A 29 -9.19 -9.06 -25.05
CA PHE A 29 -8.64 -7.72 -24.94
C PHE A 29 -7.28 -7.69 -25.66
N PRO A 30 -6.98 -6.66 -26.48
CA PRO A 30 -5.71 -6.59 -27.18
C PRO A 30 -4.57 -6.32 -26.18
N LEU A 31 -3.54 -7.18 -26.22
CA LEU A 31 -2.31 -7.03 -25.45
C LEU A 31 -1.50 -5.81 -25.97
N PRO A 32 -1.04 -4.88 -25.12
CA PRO A 32 -0.07 -3.88 -25.53
C PRO A 32 1.36 -4.48 -25.53
N GLY A 33 2.11 -4.33 -26.63
CA GLY A 33 3.53 -4.71 -26.70
C GLY A 33 4.49 -3.59 -26.24
N PRO A 34 5.79 -3.66 -26.61
CA PRO A 34 6.77 -4.66 -26.20
C PRO A 34 7.26 -4.40 -24.76
N PHE A 35 7.53 -5.49 -24.03
CA PHE A 35 7.73 -5.54 -22.59
C PHE A 35 9.18 -5.18 -22.18
N ILE A 36 9.34 -4.21 -21.28
CA ILE A 36 10.61 -3.85 -20.63
C ILE A 36 10.60 -4.46 -19.22
N ASN A 37 11.51 -5.41 -18.96
CA ASN A 37 11.94 -5.97 -17.67
C ASN A 37 10.85 -6.00 -16.58
N PHE A 38 9.97 -7.01 -16.66
CA PHE A 38 8.88 -7.21 -15.72
C PHE A 38 9.10 -8.41 -14.79
N MET A 39 9.94 -8.22 -13.77
CA MET A 39 9.61 -8.72 -12.44
C MET A 39 9.82 -7.55 -11.46
N PRO A 40 8.76 -6.74 -11.28
CA PRO A 40 8.41 -6.34 -9.94
C PRO A 40 6.91 -6.56 -9.77
N TRP A 41 6.57 -7.55 -8.95
CA TRP A 41 5.25 -7.66 -8.32
C TRP A 41 4.07 -7.96 -9.26
N ILE A 42 3.66 -9.24 -9.26
CA ILE A 42 2.28 -9.66 -9.58
C ILE A 42 1.24 -8.76 -8.86
N PRO A 43 1.47 -8.20 -7.65
CA PRO A 43 0.56 -7.22 -7.08
C PRO A 43 0.48 -5.86 -7.81
N ILE A 44 1.46 -5.42 -8.60
CA ILE A 44 1.38 -4.13 -9.33
C ILE A 44 0.62 -4.30 -10.67
N PHE A 45 0.74 -5.46 -11.31
CA PHE A 45 -0.11 -5.82 -12.47
C PHE A 45 -1.52 -6.18 -12.05
N ALA A 46 -1.66 -6.94 -10.95
CA ALA A 46 -2.95 -7.13 -10.31
C ALA A 46 -3.53 -5.77 -9.86
N ASP A 47 -2.76 -4.81 -9.33
CA ASP A 47 -3.33 -3.50 -8.93
C ASP A 47 -3.88 -2.69 -10.12
N ARG A 48 -3.39 -2.87 -11.36
CA ARG A 48 -4.01 -2.23 -12.54
C ARG A 48 -5.17 -3.03 -13.12
N LEU A 49 -4.98 -4.33 -13.35
CA LEU A 49 -6.00 -5.22 -13.90
C LEU A 49 -7.11 -5.47 -12.87
N THR A 50 -6.81 -5.92 -11.66
CA THR A 50 -7.80 -6.12 -10.57
C THR A 50 -8.54 -4.84 -10.21
N ARG A 51 -7.90 -3.66 -10.19
CA ARG A 51 -8.63 -2.39 -9.93
C ARG A 51 -9.61 -2.05 -11.03
N GLN A 52 -9.17 -2.08 -12.30
CA GLN A 52 -10.05 -1.85 -13.44
C GLN A 52 -11.12 -2.94 -13.55
N THR A 53 -10.77 -4.19 -13.25
CA THR A 53 -11.68 -5.34 -13.25
C THR A 53 -12.70 -5.26 -12.13
N ILE A 54 -12.33 -4.94 -10.88
CA ILE A 54 -13.28 -4.70 -9.78
C ILE A 54 -14.21 -3.55 -10.14
N ILE A 55 -13.66 -2.43 -10.61
CA ILE A 55 -14.44 -1.27 -11.01
C ILE A 55 -15.42 -1.63 -12.13
N TYR A 56 -14.93 -2.27 -13.18
CA TYR A 56 -15.71 -2.62 -14.38
C TYR A 56 -16.73 -3.73 -14.11
N SER A 57 -16.37 -4.73 -13.29
CA SER A 57 -17.27 -5.81 -12.88
C SER A 57 -18.34 -5.33 -11.90
N SER A 58 -18.00 -4.39 -11.00
CA SER A 58 -18.94 -3.83 -10.01
C SER A 58 -19.93 -2.87 -10.62
N THR A 59 -19.61 -2.23 -11.75
CA THR A 59 -20.56 -1.36 -12.45
C THR A 59 -21.33 -2.08 -13.55
N GLY A 60 -20.90 -3.27 -13.99
CA GLY A 60 -21.55 -3.96 -15.11
C GLY A 60 -21.60 -3.14 -16.40
N GLY A 61 -20.71 -2.15 -16.55
CA GLY A 61 -20.73 -1.17 -17.65
C GLY A 61 -21.59 0.09 -17.40
N ASN A 62 -22.06 0.36 -16.18
CA ASN A 62 -22.82 1.57 -15.87
C ASN A 62 -22.03 2.86 -16.17
N GLU A 63 -22.70 3.83 -16.81
CA GLU A 63 -22.13 5.12 -17.26
C GLU A 63 -21.86 6.12 -16.11
N GLU A 64 -22.19 5.78 -14.86
CA GLU A 64 -22.15 6.71 -13.71
C GLU A 64 -20.82 6.73 -12.93
N LEU A 65 -19.80 5.98 -13.38
CA LEU A 65 -18.48 5.95 -12.77
C LEU A 65 -17.40 6.47 -13.73
N TYR A 66 -16.78 7.59 -13.34
CA TYR A 66 -15.70 8.20 -14.11
C TYR A 66 -14.35 7.84 -13.52
N LEU A 67 -13.54 7.08 -14.27
CA LEU A 67 -12.16 6.77 -13.91
C LEU A 67 -11.20 7.72 -14.65
N GLN A 68 -10.52 8.58 -13.90
CA GLN A 68 -9.57 9.54 -14.46
C GLN A 68 -8.19 9.40 -13.79
N LYS A 69 -7.13 9.43 -14.63
CA LYS A 69 -5.74 9.36 -14.19
C LYS A 69 -5.15 10.75 -14.09
N TYR A 70 -5.30 11.39 -12.94
CA TYR A 70 -4.76 12.72 -12.67
C TYR A 70 -3.83 12.73 -11.45
N PHE A 71 -3.09 13.83 -11.29
CA PHE A 71 -2.32 14.11 -10.09
C PHE A 71 -3.12 15.08 -9.22
N LEU A 72 -3.53 14.66 -8.03
CA LEU A 72 -4.24 15.54 -7.10
C LEU A 72 -3.24 16.47 -6.44
N THR A 73 -3.56 17.76 -6.41
CA THR A 73 -2.70 18.78 -5.80
C THR A 73 -3.25 19.26 -4.47
N ASP A 74 -4.57 19.32 -4.34
CA ASP A 74 -5.24 19.89 -3.17
C ASP A 74 -6.68 19.40 -3.00
N LEU A 75 -7.22 19.52 -1.79
CA LEU A 75 -8.64 19.41 -1.47
C LEU A 75 -9.25 20.81 -1.46
N ILE A 76 -10.42 20.95 -2.07
CA ILE A 76 -11.18 22.20 -2.02
C ILE A 76 -12.03 22.17 -0.76
N ILE A 77 -11.76 23.07 0.19
CA ILE A 77 -12.46 23.12 1.47
C ILE A 77 -13.00 24.53 1.71
N ASP A 78 -14.28 24.64 2.06
CA ASP A 78 -14.86 25.88 2.56
C ASP A 78 -14.36 26.11 4.01
N PRO A 79 -13.50 27.12 4.26
CA PRO A 79 -12.88 27.31 5.56
C PRO A 79 -13.86 27.81 6.63
N GLN A 80 -14.96 28.47 6.21
CA GLN A 80 -15.99 28.99 7.12
C GLN A 80 -16.94 27.87 7.53
N LYS A 81 -17.41 27.07 6.57
CA LYS A 81 -18.33 25.95 6.83
C LYS A 81 -17.64 24.71 7.36
N LYS A 82 -16.31 24.64 7.22
CA LYS A 82 -15.47 23.45 7.46
C LYS A 82 -15.99 22.26 6.68
N GLU A 83 -16.09 22.40 5.36
CA GLU A 83 -16.73 21.41 4.50
C GLU A 83 -15.88 21.16 3.25
N ALA A 84 -15.61 19.89 2.94
CA ALA A 84 -14.93 19.52 1.71
C ALA A 84 -15.90 19.57 0.51
N CYS A 85 -15.50 20.30 -0.52
CA CYS A 85 -16.32 20.60 -1.69
C CYS A 85 -15.80 19.92 -2.97
N GLY A 86 -14.60 19.35 -2.97
CA GLY A 86 -14.00 18.77 -4.17
C GLY A 86 -12.49 18.65 -4.09
N VAL A 87 -11.85 18.52 -5.26
CA VAL A 87 -10.39 18.39 -5.39
C VAL A 87 -9.86 19.23 -6.55
N GLU A 88 -8.64 19.71 -6.39
CA GLU A 88 -7.82 20.26 -7.46
C GLU A 88 -6.86 19.21 -8.00
N TYR A 89 -6.64 19.23 -9.31
CA TYR A 89 -5.80 18.27 -9.99
C TYR A 89 -5.08 18.87 -11.21
N ILE A 90 -4.04 18.16 -11.62
CA ILE A 90 -3.28 18.43 -12.84
C ILE A 90 -3.26 17.14 -13.68
N LYS A 91 -3.47 17.30 -14.99
CA LYS A 91 -3.32 16.22 -15.96
C LYS A 91 -1.88 16.19 -16.46
N GLY A 92 -1.22 15.04 -16.32
CA GLY A 92 0.13 14.83 -16.80
C GLY A 92 0.69 13.49 -16.31
N ALA A 93 1.70 12.99 -17.02
CA ALA A 93 2.45 11.80 -16.61
C ALA A 93 3.68 12.22 -15.81
N ASN A 94 4.16 11.34 -14.92
CA ASN A 94 5.43 11.49 -14.20
C ASN A 94 5.59 12.78 -13.37
N LEU A 95 4.49 13.46 -13.04
CA LEU A 95 4.51 14.73 -12.31
C LEU A 95 5.11 14.64 -10.90
N TYR A 96 5.00 13.48 -10.26
CA TYR A 96 5.50 13.29 -8.90
C TYR A 96 7.01 13.02 -8.90
N LYS A 97 7.77 13.77 -8.08
CA LYS A 97 9.24 13.70 -8.07
C LYS A 97 9.82 12.36 -7.61
N ALA A 98 9.02 11.49 -7.00
CA ALA A 98 9.44 10.10 -6.74
C ALA A 98 9.55 9.25 -8.02
N SER A 99 8.99 9.69 -9.15
CA SER A 99 9.15 9.00 -10.43
C SER A 99 10.57 9.15 -10.94
N SER A 100 11.19 8.05 -11.39
CA SER A 100 12.48 8.08 -12.10
C SER A 100 12.42 8.88 -13.40
N LEU A 101 11.21 9.10 -13.93
CA LEU A 101 10.94 9.87 -15.14
C LEU A 101 10.52 11.31 -14.85
N ALA A 102 10.56 11.77 -13.60
CA ALA A 102 10.07 13.10 -13.22
C ALA A 102 10.84 14.23 -13.92
N SER A 103 12.13 14.05 -14.17
CA SER A 103 12.99 15.01 -14.89
C SER A 103 12.56 15.25 -16.35
N GLN A 104 11.77 14.35 -16.93
CA GLN A 104 11.25 14.44 -18.30
C GLN A 104 9.93 15.22 -18.35
N THR A 105 9.43 15.69 -17.21
CA THR A 105 8.15 16.39 -17.12
C THR A 105 8.30 17.85 -17.54
N PRO A 106 7.35 18.39 -18.32
CA PRO A 106 7.29 19.81 -18.63
C PRO A 106 7.37 20.67 -17.36
N ASN A 107 7.95 21.85 -17.51
CA ASN A 107 8.16 22.77 -16.38
C ASN A 107 6.81 23.09 -15.71
N SER A 108 6.75 23.02 -14.37
CA SER A 108 5.49 23.08 -13.60
C SER A 108 4.59 24.29 -13.92
N ASN A 109 5.20 25.41 -14.33
CA ASN A 109 4.51 26.65 -14.72
C ASN A 109 3.65 26.54 -15.99
N GLN A 110 3.81 25.47 -16.78
CA GLN A 110 3.01 25.22 -17.99
C GLN A 110 1.82 24.27 -17.73
N LEU A 111 1.71 23.72 -16.52
CA LEU A 111 0.68 22.75 -16.19
C LEU A 111 -0.61 23.44 -15.77
N LYS A 112 -1.70 23.18 -16.50
CA LYS A 112 -3.02 23.71 -16.19
C LYS A 112 -3.63 22.98 -15.00
N LYS A 113 -3.83 23.69 -13.89
CA LYS A 113 -4.67 23.24 -12.78
C LYS A 113 -6.15 23.20 -13.20
N SER A 114 -6.87 22.20 -12.73
CA SER A 114 -8.31 22.04 -12.94
C SER A 114 -8.95 21.52 -11.65
N SER A 115 -10.26 21.65 -11.53
CA SER A 115 -10.99 21.33 -10.31
C SER A 115 -12.21 20.47 -10.63
N VAL A 116 -12.58 19.60 -9.70
CA VAL A 116 -13.86 18.89 -9.74
C VAL A 116 -14.51 18.94 -8.37
N TYR A 117 -15.82 19.22 -8.36
CA TYR A 117 -16.59 19.41 -7.14
C TYR A 117 -17.41 18.17 -6.79
N ALA A 118 -17.44 17.84 -5.51
CA ALA A 118 -18.23 16.76 -4.93
C ALA A 118 -19.47 17.34 -4.26
N LYS A 119 -20.66 16.81 -4.61
CA LYS A 119 -21.93 17.26 -4.03
C LYS A 119 -22.20 16.69 -2.63
N CYS A 120 -21.70 15.49 -2.36
CA CYS A 120 -22.05 14.75 -1.16
C CYS A 120 -20.83 14.49 -0.28
N GLU A 121 -19.80 13.85 -0.85
CA GLU A 121 -18.66 13.39 -0.05
C GLU A 121 -17.39 13.33 -0.88
N THR A 122 -16.27 13.72 -0.26
CA THR A 122 -14.92 13.57 -0.78
C THR A 122 -14.21 12.48 0.02
N ILE A 123 -13.67 11.46 -0.67
CA ILE A 123 -12.99 10.33 -0.03
C ILE A 123 -11.53 10.31 -0.49
N VAL A 124 -10.61 10.37 0.47
CA VAL A 124 -9.17 10.32 0.24
C VAL A 124 -8.66 8.89 0.42
N SER A 125 -8.02 8.35 -0.61
CA SER A 125 -7.39 7.01 -0.59
C SER A 125 -5.96 7.09 -1.15
N GLY A 126 -5.16 8.03 -0.61
CA GLY A 126 -3.78 8.30 -1.01
C GLY A 126 -2.76 7.33 -0.42
N ARG A 127 -3.20 6.38 0.41
CA ARG A 127 -2.34 5.49 1.22
C ARG A 127 -1.46 6.29 2.18
N GLN A 128 -0.55 5.59 2.84
CA GLN A 128 0.19 6.07 3.99
C GLN A 128 0.94 7.40 3.80
N TRP A 129 1.48 7.68 2.61
CA TRP A 129 2.33 8.85 2.39
C TRP A 129 1.58 10.00 1.73
N MET A 130 0.77 9.73 0.70
CA MET A 130 0.08 10.81 -0.02
C MET A 130 -1.19 11.29 0.69
N THR A 131 -1.84 10.47 1.51
CA THR A 131 -2.99 10.93 2.32
C THR A 131 -2.60 12.03 3.30
N PRO A 132 -1.61 11.85 4.21
CA PRO A 132 -1.24 12.93 5.12
C PRO A 132 -0.62 14.12 4.39
N GLN A 133 0.13 13.90 3.31
CA GLN A 133 0.66 15.00 2.49
C GLN A 133 -0.48 15.85 1.91
N LEU A 134 -1.49 15.22 1.31
CA LEU A 134 -2.63 15.92 0.73
C LEU A 134 -3.39 16.70 1.81
N LEU A 135 -3.69 16.08 2.95
CA LEU A 135 -4.35 16.78 4.07
C LEU A 135 -3.53 18.00 4.55
N GLN A 136 -2.22 17.85 4.70
CA GLN A 136 -1.32 18.93 5.13
C GLN A 136 -1.29 20.07 4.09
N LEU A 137 -1.16 19.76 2.80
CA LEU A 137 -1.20 20.77 1.73
C LEU A 137 -2.54 21.52 1.70
N SER A 138 -3.64 20.83 2.04
CA SER A 138 -4.99 21.38 2.14
C SER A 138 -5.31 22.12 3.44
N GLY A 139 -4.30 22.45 4.26
CA GLY A 139 -4.49 23.18 5.50
C GLY A 139 -5.12 22.37 6.64
N ILE A 140 -5.10 21.04 6.56
CA ILE A 140 -5.51 20.11 7.64
C ILE A 140 -4.29 19.39 8.18
N GLY A 141 -3.84 19.76 9.38
CA GLY A 141 -2.67 19.15 9.98
C GLY A 141 -2.14 19.93 11.18
N ASP A 142 -0.91 19.63 11.59
CA ASP A 142 -0.23 20.34 12.67
C ASP A 142 -0.10 21.83 12.34
N LYS A 143 -0.73 22.69 13.16
CA LYS A 143 -0.77 24.14 12.94
C LYS A 143 0.61 24.79 12.78
N ASP A 144 1.62 24.34 13.52
CA ASP A 144 2.94 24.95 13.48
C ASP A 144 3.69 24.54 12.20
N LEU A 145 3.56 23.27 11.79
CA LEU A 145 4.04 22.80 10.49
C LEU A 145 3.39 23.58 9.33
N LEU A 146 2.08 23.77 9.35
CA LEU A 146 1.36 24.48 8.28
C LEU A 146 1.80 25.95 8.18
N LYS A 147 1.94 26.63 9.32
CA LYS A 147 2.45 28.00 9.39
C LYS A 147 3.87 28.14 8.87
N GLN A 148 4.74 27.17 9.13
CA GLN A 148 6.13 27.17 8.63
C GLN A 148 6.17 27.28 7.09
N PHE A 149 5.20 26.69 6.40
CA PHE A 149 5.09 26.73 4.94
C PHE A 149 4.12 27.79 4.41
N GLY A 150 3.59 28.66 5.27
CA GLY A 150 2.62 29.69 4.89
C GLY A 150 1.26 29.15 4.43
N ILE A 151 0.92 27.92 4.82
CA ILE A 151 -0.36 27.29 4.47
C ILE A 151 -1.44 27.76 5.47
N PRO A 152 -2.58 28.31 5.00
CA PRO A 152 -3.69 28.67 5.88
C PRO A 152 -4.19 27.46 6.67
N VAL A 153 -4.30 27.62 7.99
CA VAL A 153 -4.76 26.54 8.87
C VAL A 153 -6.28 26.47 8.84
N ILE A 154 -6.80 25.51 8.08
CA ILE A 154 -8.23 25.21 8.05
C ILE A 154 -8.59 24.37 9.27
N GLN A 155 -7.83 23.33 9.60
CA GLN A 155 -8.12 22.55 10.79
C GLN A 155 -6.81 22.06 11.42
N ASP A 156 -6.61 22.46 12.69
CA ASP A 156 -5.49 22.00 13.49
C ASP A 156 -5.75 20.55 13.92
N LEU A 157 -5.01 19.62 13.31
CA LEU A 157 -5.00 18.19 13.62
C LEU A 157 -3.53 17.75 13.71
N PRO A 158 -2.89 17.88 14.89
CA PRO A 158 -1.50 17.47 15.08
C PRO A 158 -1.31 15.95 14.99
N GLY A 159 -2.36 15.17 14.73
CA GLY A 159 -2.30 13.75 14.42
C GLY A 159 -2.06 13.41 12.94
N VAL A 160 -2.20 14.38 12.01
CA VAL A 160 -2.04 14.11 10.57
C VAL A 160 -0.57 13.92 10.22
N GLY A 161 -0.23 12.72 9.75
CA GLY A 161 1.13 12.39 9.34
C GLY A 161 2.04 11.94 10.48
N ILE A 162 1.52 11.67 11.67
CA ILE A 162 2.28 11.09 12.79
C ILE A 162 1.70 9.71 13.09
N ASN A 163 2.25 9.00 14.08
CA ASN A 163 1.84 7.62 14.37
C ASN A 163 2.13 6.69 13.18
N GLN A 164 3.11 7.03 12.32
CA GLN A 164 3.52 6.11 11.27
C GLN A 164 4.17 4.89 11.91
N GLN A 165 3.58 3.76 11.60
CA GLN A 165 4.03 2.43 12.00
C GLN A 165 4.35 1.67 10.72
N ASP A 166 5.32 0.78 10.78
CA ASP A 166 5.59 -0.20 9.75
C ASP A 166 6.08 -1.45 10.45
N ARG A 167 5.97 -2.61 9.79
CA ARG A 167 6.50 -3.85 10.35
C ARG A 167 7.88 -4.13 9.83
N SER A 168 8.71 -4.58 10.75
CA SER A 168 10.00 -5.11 10.41
C SER A 168 9.92 -6.52 9.83
N GLU A 169 10.63 -6.69 8.74
CA GLU A 169 10.85 -7.94 8.02
C GLU A 169 12.33 -8.23 7.92
N GLY A 170 12.69 -9.51 8.02
CA GLY A 170 14.05 -10.00 7.79
C GLY A 170 14.01 -11.22 6.88
N VAL A 171 15.10 -11.50 6.18
CA VAL A 171 15.23 -12.70 5.36
C VAL A 171 16.51 -13.44 5.67
N TYR A 172 16.37 -14.75 5.86
CA TYR A 172 17.47 -15.69 5.94
C TYR A 172 17.53 -16.53 4.67
N VAL A 173 18.73 -16.77 4.14
CA VAL A 173 18.92 -17.45 2.85
C VAL A 173 19.83 -18.64 3.03
N VAL A 174 19.35 -19.82 2.64
CA VAL A 174 20.09 -21.08 2.73
C VAL A 174 20.36 -21.63 1.34
N LYS A 175 21.63 -21.96 1.05
CA LYS A 175 21.99 -22.71 -0.16
C LYS A 175 21.68 -24.19 0.06
N LEU A 176 20.91 -24.77 -0.85
CA LEU A 176 20.53 -26.18 -0.78
C LEU A 176 21.57 -27.06 -1.48
N LYS A 177 21.75 -28.29 -0.98
CA LYS A 177 22.63 -29.28 -1.62
C LYS A 177 22.13 -29.61 -3.04
N PRO A 178 23.01 -29.98 -4.00
CA PRO A 178 22.61 -30.29 -5.38
C PRO A 178 21.49 -31.35 -5.53
N ASN A 179 21.41 -32.29 -4.59
CA ASN A 179 20.42 -33.38 -4.59
C ASN A 179 19.15 -33.09 -3.77
N VAL A 180 19.02 -31.91 -3.17
CA VAL A 180 17.82 -31.52 -2.41
C VAL A 180 16.92 -30.71 -3.32
N ASP A 181 15.75 -31.26 -3.64
CA ASP A 181 14.67 -30.55 -4.34
C ASP A 181 13.51 -30.29 -3.38
N ILE A 182 13.03 -29.04 -3.35
CA ILE A 182 11.91 -28.62 -2.49
C ILE A 182 10.71 -28.43 -3.40
N ALA A 183 9.66 -29.22 -3.15
CA ALA A 183 8.41 -29.18 -3.91
C ALA A 183 8.58 -29.39 -5.43
N GLY A 184 9.64 -30.08 -5.86
CA GLY A 184 9.88 -30.39 -7.27
C GLY A 184 10.40 -29.21 -8.11
N ILE A 185 10.71 -28.08 -7.47
CA ILE A 185 11.02 -26.81 -8.16
C ILE A 185 12.30 -26.88 -8.99
N ARG A 186 13.30 -27.68 -8.59
CA ARG A 186 14.52 -27.83 -9.39
C ARG A 186 14.30 -28.57 -10.70
N SER A 187 13.22 -29.34 -10.76
CA SER A 187 12.82 -30.09 -11.96
C SER A 187 12.03 -29.22 -12.94
N ILE A 188 11.70 -27.97 -12.58
CA ILE A 188 10.93 -27.05 -13.40
C ILE A 188 11.89 -26.21 -14.26
N ASN A 189 11.61 -26.14 -15.56
CA ASN A 189 12.41 -25.40 -16.52
C ASN A 189 11.92 -23.94 -16.68
N CYS A 190 11.80 -23.18 -15.58
CA CYS A 190 11.48 -21.75 -15.65
C CYS A 190 12.75 -20.90 -15.73
N THR A 191 12.74 -19.83 -16.51
CA THR A 191 13.84 -18.85 -16.54
C THR A 191 13.55 -17.63 -15.65
N TYR A 192 12.29 -17.33 -15.35
CA TYR A 192 11.80 -16.16 -14.61
C TYR A 192 12.28 -14.80 -15.17
N ASN A 193 12.69 -14.76 -16.43
CA ASN A 193 13.12 -13.55 -17.11
C ASN A 193 11.93 -12.73 -17.66
N ALA A 194 10.70 -13.25 -17.53
CA ALA A 194 9.46 -12.66 -18.02
C ALA A 194 9.47 -12.34 -19.53
N THR A 195 10.20 -13.12 -20.32
CA THR A 195 10.18 -13.06 -21.78
C THR A 195 9.39 -14.24 -22.36
N LEU A 196 8.92 -14.10 -23.60
CA LEU A 196 8.02 -15.08 -24.24
C LEU A 196 8.68 -16.44 -24.54
N ASP A 197 9.97 -16.58 -24.31
CA ASP A 197 10.74 -17.82 -24.34
C ASP A 197 10.80 -18.54 -22.97
N ASP A 198 10.31 -17.93 -21.88
CA ASP A 198 10.18 -18.64 -20.60
C ASP A 198 9.09 -19.72 -20.69
N PRO A 199 9.43 -21.01 -20.54
CA PRO A 199 8.45 -22.10 -20.58
C PRO A 199 7.31 -21.93 -19.59
N CYS A 200 7.57 -21.32 -18.42
CA CYS A 200 6.56 -21.13 -17.38
C CYS A 200 5.63 -19.95 -17.66
N LEU A 201 6.10 -18.95 -18.43
CA LEU A 201 5.22 -17.90 -18.94
C LEU A 201 4.31 -18.44 -20.05
N ILE A 202 4.87 -19.25 -20.96
CA ILE A 202 4.09 -19.93 -22.01
C ILE A 202 3.01 -20.81 -21.38
N ASP A 203 3.38 -21.66 -20.40
CA ASP A 203 2.44 -22.52 -19.69
C ASP A 203 1.33 -21.70 -18.99
N TYR A 204 1.65 -20.55 -18.42
CA TYR A 204 0.64 -19.66 -17.85
C TYR A 204 -0.32 -19.05 -18.88
N MET A 205 0.15 -18.74 -20.09
CA MET A 205 -0.71 -18.24 -21.15
C MET A 205 -1.71 -19.31 -21.64
N GLU A 206 -1.32 -20.58 -21.60
CA GLU A 206 -2.15 -21.72 -22.02
C GLU A 206 -3.02 -22.26 -20.87
N HIS A 207 -2.46 -22.36 -19.66
CA HIS A 207 -3.02 -23.01 -18.48
C HIS A 207 -2.98 -22.10 -17.22
N PRO A 208 -3.59 -20.91 -17.24
CA PRO A 208 -3.42 -19.89 -16.20
C PRO A 208 -3.93 -20.27 -14.81
N GLN A 209 -4.68 -21.37 -14.67
CA GLN A 209 -5.20 -21.84 -13.38
C GLN A 209 -4.26 -22.80 -12.65
N THR A 210 -3.34 -23.43 -13.38
CA THR A 210 -2.47 -24.49 -12.86
C THR A 210 -0.99 -24.17 -13.01
N ALA A 211 -0.65 -23.23 -13.90
CA ALA A 211 0.72 -22.82 -14.14
C ALA A 211 1.36 -22.15 -12.93
N LEU A 212 2.67 -22.30 -12.80
CA LEU A 212 3.43 -21.80 -11.65
C LEU A 212 3.36 -20.26 -11.52
N TYR A 213 3.33 -19.55 -12.65
CA TYR A 213 3.18 -18.08 -12.70
C TYR A 213 1.83 -17.57 -12.18
N ALA A 214 0.86 -18.45 -11.91
CA ALA A 214 -0.37 -18.10 -11.20
C ALA A 214 -0.18 -18.01 -9.67
N SER A 215 0.99 -18.44 -9.16
CA SER A 215 1.37 -18.41 -7.75
C SER A 215 2.21 -17.18 -7.40
N ASN A 216 2.37 -16.91 -6.10
CA ASN A 216 3.24 -15.88 -5.55
C ASN A 216 4.57 -16.44 -5.01
N ASP A 217 4.91 -17.69 -5.35
CA ASP A 217 6.12 -18.43 -4.94
C ASP A 217 6.32 -18.61 -3.42
N VAL A 218 5.29 -18.39 -2.60
CA VAL A 218 5.33 -18.80 -1.19
C VAL A 218 4.94 -20.28 -1.09
N LEU A 219 5.90 -21.13 -0.74
CA LEU A 219 5.68 -22.59 -0.66
C LEU A 219 4.83 -22.98 0.54
N PHE A 220 5.17 -22.48 1.71
CA PHE A 220 4.45 -22.70 2.95
C PHE A 220 4.72 -21.55 3.91
N ALA A 221 3.82 -21.41 4.89
CA ALA A 221 3.90 -20.41 5.94
C ALA A 221 3.83 -21.08 7.31
N MET A 222 4.61 -20.57 8.28
CA MET A 222 4.56 -20.99 9.67
C MET A 222 4.23 -19.79 10.55
N LEU A 223 3.20 -19.92 11.38
CA LEU A 223 2.84 -18.94 12.40
C LEU A 223 3.48 -19.34 13.73
N HIS A 224 4.08 -18.38 14.42
CA HIS A 224 4.79 -18.62 15.68
C HIS A 224 4.53 -17.51 16.69
N SER A 225 4.63 -17.87 17.98
CA SER A 225 4.51 -16.93 19.11
C SER A 225 5.84 -16.83 19.82
N THR A 226 6.50 -15.69 19.75
CA THR A 226 7.81 -15.46 20.39
C THR A 226 7.68 -15.27 21.90
N LYS A 227 6.53 -14.76 22.38
CA LYS A 227 6.27 -14.55 23.80
C LYS A 227 5.20 -15.52 24.31
N PRO A 228 5.51 -16.39 25.30
CA PRO A 228 4.54 -17.34 25.86
C PRO A 228 3.34 -16.68 26.57
N LYS A 229 3.39 -15.36 26.85
CA LYS A 229 2.37 -14.60 27.59
C LYS A 229 1.62 -13.55 26.75
N LEU A 230 1.87 -13.41 25.44
CA LEU A 230 1.08 -12.49 24.61
C LEU A 230 -0.30 -13.13 24.30
N PRO A 231 -1.41 -12.37 24.42
CA PRO A 231 -2.73 -12.97 24.41
C PRO A 231 -3.14 -13.39 22.99
N LYS A 232 -3.24 -14.71 22.78
CA LYS A 232 -4.10 -15.43 21.83
C LYS A 232 -3.75 -15.47 20.33
N LEU A 233 -2.81 -14.68 19.80
CA LEU A 233 -2.45 -14.74 18.37
C LEU A 233 -0.94 -14.81 18.15
N PRO A 234 -0.46 -15.59 17.17
CA PRO A 234 0.93 -15.57 16.71
C PRO A 234 1.40 -14.13 16.41
N ASP A 235 2.63 -13.81 16.82
CA ASP A 235 3.26 -12.50 16.65
C ASP A 235 4.32 -12.51 15.54
N THR A 236 4.61 -13.68 14.98
CA THR A 236 5.57 -13.88 13.89
C THR A 236 5.03 -14.81 12.83
N VAL A 237 5.37 -14.52 11.57
CA VAL A 237 5.14 -15.43 10.44
C VAL A 237 6.44 -15.63 9.66
N PHE A 238 6.72 -16.89 9.34
CA PHE A 238 7.80 -17.30 8.46
C PHE A 238 7.21 -17.71 7.11
N LEU A 239 7.66 -17.11 6.03
CA LEU A 239 7.35 -17.51 4.67
C LEU A 239 8.56 -18.17 4.04
N PHE A 240 8.35 -19.31 3.39
CA PHE A 240 9.40 -20.09 2.75
C PHE A 240 9.32 -19.90 1.23
N LEU A 241 10.38 -19.36 0.64
CA LEU A 241 10.49 -19.05 -0.78
C LEU A 241 11.58 -19.93 -1.44
N PRO A 242 11.32 -20.54 -2.59
CA PRO A 242 12.23 -21.48 -3.26
C PRO A 242 13.25 -20.78 -4.15
N ASN A 243 13.64 -19.56 -3.78
CA ASN A 243 14.53 -18.70 -4.53
C ASN A 243 15.45 -17.94 -3.58
N ARG A 244 16.42 -17.22 -4.13
CA ARG A 244 17.36 -16.41 -3.36
C ARG A 244 16.80 -15.01 -3.12
N PHE A 245 15.76 -14.91 -2.32
CA PHE A 245 15.18 -13.63 -1.89
C PHE A 245 16.07 -12.98 -0.82
N THR A 246 16.46 -11.72 -1.01
CA THR A 246 17.28 -10.95 -0.05
C THR A 246 16.61 -9.65 0.41
N GLY A 247 15.30 -9.53 0.16
CA GLY A 247 14.50 -8.36 0.47
C GLY A 247 14.17 -7.48 -0.70
N PHE A 248 13.22 -6.56 -0.49
CA PHE A 248 12.69 -5.65 -1.51
C PHE A 248 13.60 -4.44 -1.77
N ARG A 249 14.89 -4.69 -2.01
CA ARG A 249 15.88 -3.67 -2.37
C ARG A 249 15.95 -3.48 -3.88
N ALA A 250 16.42 -2.32 -4.34
CA ALA A 250 16.62 -2.10 -5.77
C ALA A 250 17.44 -3.24 -6.40
N ASN A 251 17.03 -3.73 -7.58
CA ASN A 251 17.69 -4.80 -8.34
C ASN A 251 17.66 -6.22 -7.72
N TRP A 252 16.90 -6.45 -6.64
CA TRP A 252 16.87 -7.76 -5.96
C TRP A 252 16.50 -8.94 -6.87
N VAL A 253 15.64 -8.72 -7.87
CA VAL A 253 15.21 -9.74 -8.84
C VAL A 253 16.37 -10.21 -9.68
N ASN A 254 17.10 -9.29 -10.32
CA ASN A 254 18.22 -9.64 -11.18
C ASN A 254 19.31 -10.40 -10.40
N GLU A 255 19.53 -10.06 -9.13
CA GLU A 255 20.43 -10.82 -8.27
C GLU A 255 19.93 -12.23 -7.97
N SER A 256 18.62 -12.42 -7.80
CA SER A 256 18.03 -13.75 -7.60
C SER A 256 18.15 -14.62 -8.86
N LEU A 257 17.96 -14.02 -10.04
CA LEU A 257 18.03 -14.70 -11.34
C LEU A 257 19.44 -15.16 -11.75
N GLN A 258 20.49 -14.70 -11.06
CA GLN A 258 21.87 -15.18 -11.27
C GLN A 258 22.10 -16.61 -10.76
N TYR A 259 21.13 -17.19 -10.05
CA TYR A 259 21.24 -18.51 -9.45
C TYR A 259 20.19 -19.47 -10.03
N PRO A 260 20.50 -20.78 -10.13
CA PRO A 260 19.52 -21.75 -10.59
C PRO A 260 18.26 -21.78 -9.71
N VAL A 261 17.10 -21.96 -10.34
CA VAL A 261 15.81 -22.12 -9.68
C VAL A 261 15.86 -23.28 -8.69
N GLY A 262 15.35 -23.08 -7.46
CA GLY A 262 15.39 -24.09 -6.41
C GLY A 262 16.78 -24.36 -5.81
N ALA A 263 17.83 -23.61 -6.17
CA ALA A 263 19.15 -23.75 -5.55
C ALA A 263 19.22 -23.19 -4.11
N TYR A 264 18.26 -22.33 -3.74
CA TYR A 264 18.19 -21.67 -2.44
C TYR A 264 16.80 -21.78 -1.84
N LEU A 265 16.75 -21.78 -0.51
CA LEU A 265 15.54 -21.58 0.28
C LEU A 265 15.70 -20.30 1.08
N SER A 266 14.85 -19.31 0.82
CA SER A 266 14.75 -18.10 1.62
C SER A 266 13.63 -18.23 2.65
N VAL A 267 13.89 -17.78 3.88
CA VAL A 267 12.93 -17.71 4.98
C VAL A 267 12.71 -16.23 5.30
N ASN A 268 11.55 -15.70 4.93
CA ASN A 268 11.14 -14.32 5.22
C ASN A 268 10.34 -14.29 6.53
N LEU A 269 10.91 -13.64 7.55
CA LEU A 269 10.34 -13.45 8.87
C LEU A 269 9.66 -12.09 8.92
N ASN A 270 8.40 -12.04 9.37
CA ASN A 270 7.64 -10.81 9.55
C ASN A 270 7.09 -10.72 10.96
N LEU A 271 7.17 -9.55 11.58
CA LEU A 271 6.49 -9.26 12.84
C LEU A 271 5.04 -8.83 12.58
N ALA A 272 4.09 -9.40 13.31
CA ALA A 272 2.67 -9.06 13.20
C ALA A 272 2.31 -7.74 13.91
N HIS A 273 3.06 -7.42 14.95
CA HIS A 273 2.76 -6.34 15.87
C HIS A 273 4.02 -5.54 16.16
N VAL A 274 3.90 -4.23 16.00
CA VAL A 274 4.96 -3.27 16.32
C VAL A 274 4.35 -2.22 17.24
N ASP A 275 5.07 -1.90 18.31
CA ASP A 275 4.66 -0.88 19.30
C ASP A 275 5.34 0.47 19.05
N ASN A 276 6.23 0.54 18.07
CA ASN A 276 6.87 1.76 17.63
C ASN A 276 5.96 2.57 16.70
N ASN A 277 5.54 3.75 17.18
CA ASN A 277 4.68 4.68 16.47
C ASN A 277 5.31 6.08 16.31
N LEU A 278 6.63 6.17 16.42
CA LEU A 278 7.35 7.45 16.38
C LEU A 278 7.57 7.99 14.97
N GLY A 279 7.24 7.20 13.94
CA GLY A 279 7.37 7.60 12.56
C GLY A 279 6.44 8.76 12.19
N SER A 280 6.79 9.43 11.09
CA SER A 280 5.99 10.52 10.55
C SER A 280 6.18 10.75 9.04
N VAL A 281 5.14 11.29 8.41
CA VAL A 281 5.12 11.87 7.07
C VAL A 281 4.80 13.36 7.19
N ARG A 282 5.70 14.23 6.74
CA ARG A 282 5.51 15.69 6.77
C ARG A 282 5.84 16.32 5.43
N ILE A 283 5.05 17.30 5.00
CA ILE A 283 5.42 18.15 3.86
C ILE A 283 6.79 18.80 4.08
N GLN A 284 7.55 18.96 3.00
CA GLN A 284 8.82 19.69 2.98
C GLN A 284 8.76 20.96 2.12
N SER A 285 7.66 21.15 1.39
CA SER A 285 7.39 22.31 0.57
C SER A 285 5.87 22.42 0.32
N THR A 286 5.43 23.54 -0.24
CA THR A 286 4.06 23.73 -0.73
C THR A 286 3.83 23.19 -2.14
N ASN A 287 4.87 22.65 -2.79
CA ASN A 287 4.75 22.06 -4.12
C ASN A 287 4.28 20.60 -4.00
N SER A 288 3.05 20.34 -4.42
CA SER A 288 2.45 19.00 -4.39
C SER A 288 3.23 17.92 -5.15
N PHE A 289 4.12 18.29 -6.08
CA PHE A 289 4.97 17.33 -6.80
C PHE A 289 6.15 16.81 -5.97
N ASP A 290 6.54 17.53 -4.93
CA ASP A 290 7.65 17.17 -4.07
C ASP A 290 7.28 15.98 -3.18
N THR A 291 8.26 15.13 -2.89
CA THR A 291 8.06 14.05 -1.94
C THR A 291 8.02 14.61 -0.51
N PRO A 292 7.15 14.08 0.37
CA PRO A 292 7.19 14.45 1.78
C PRO A 292 8.43 13.87 2.46
N LEU A 293 8.78 14.45 3.61
CA LEU A 293 9.73 13.88 4.55
C LEU A 293 9.08 12.65 5.20
N ILE A 294 9.60 11.47 4.88
CA ILE A 294 9.16 10.21 5.48
C ILE A 294 10.21 9.77 6.50
N GLN A 295 9.79 9.59 7.74
CA GLN A 295 10.64 9.10 8.83
C GLN A 295 9.99 7.87 9.43
N LEU A 296 10.55 6.68 9.18
CA LEU A 296 10.00 5.43 9.71
C LEU A 296 10.36 5.21 11.19
N LYS A 297 11.56 5.62 11.60
CA LYS A 297 12.09 5.52 12.97
C LYS A 297 12.04 4.13 13.61
N HIS A 298 12.08 3.04 12.82
CA HIS A 298 12.02 1.62 13.25
C HIS A 298 12.73 1.30 14.58
N PHE A 299 13.94 1.84 14.76
CA PHE A 299 14.82 1.50 15.88
C PHE A 299 15.01 2.64 16.90
N SER A 300 14.11 3.62 16.92
CA SER A 300 14.18 4.77 17.83
C SER A 300 13.18 4.66 18.99
N GLY A 301 13.52 5.28 20.12
CA GLY A 301 12.62 5.45 21.26
C GLY A 301 12.51 4.24 22.20
N PRO A 302 11.61 4.32 23.20
CA PRO A 302 11.49 3.30 24.25
C PRO A 302 10.92 1.97 23.73
N ASN A 303 10.15 2.01 22.63
CA ASN A 303 9.55 0.83 21.98
C ASN A 303 10.32 0.45 20.70
N LYS A 304 11.61 0.77 20.61
CA LYS A 304 12.43 0.40 19.45
C LYS A 304 12.35 -1.10 19.20
N GLU A 305 12.28 -1.49 17.93
CA GLU A 305 12.33 -2.90 17.56
C GLU A 305 13.75 -3.44 17.88
N ILE A 306 13.88 -4.52 18.63
CA ILE A 306 15.19 -5.17 18.91
C ILE A 306 15.20 -6.65 18.48
N ASP A 307 14.07 -7.21 18.05
CA ASP A 307 13.95 -8.65 17.81
C ASP A 307 13.63 -9.00 16.36
N LEU A 308 14.67 -9.28 15.57
CA LEU A 308 14.61 -10.16 14.39
C LEU A 308 15.95 -10.90 14.24
N LYS A 309 16.09 -12.10 14.79
CA LYS A 309 17.28 -12.95 14.54
C LYS A 309 17.00 -13.93 13.41
N LEU A 310 17.86 -13.94 12.39
CA LEU A 310 18.53 -15.15 11.86
C LEU A 310 19.90 -14.73 11.25
N PRO A 311 20.92 -14.49 12.10
CA PRO A 311 22.30 -14.33 11.64
C PRO A 311 22.88 -15.64 11.08
N GLY A 312 23.75 -15.57 10.07
CA GLY A 312 24.61 -16.69 9.69
C GLY A 312 25.84 -16.81 10.62
N ASP A 313 26.65 -17.86 10.44
CA ASP A 313 27.81 -18.23 11.31
C ASP A 313 28.85 -17.12 11.55
N GLN A 314 28.82 -16.06 10.72
CA GLN A 314 29.71 -14.89 10.77
C GLN A 314 29.30 -13.86 11.84
N VAL A 315 28.09 -13.95 12.39
CA VAL A 315 27.58 -13.05 13.44
C VAL A 315 27.51 -13.84 14.73
N GLN A 316 28.45 -13.59 15.64
CA GLN A 316 28.66 -14.38 16.85
C GLN A 316 28.40 -13.60 18.15
N THR A 317 28.15 -12.29 18.05
CA THR A 317 27.93 -11.41 19.21
C THR A 317 26.62 -10.62 19.06
N ASP A 318 26.05 -10.19 20.18
CA ASP A 318 24.82 -9.37 20.18
C ASP A 318 25.02 -8.01 19.48
N ASN A 319 26.22 -7.46 19.50
CA ASN A 319 26.55 -6.23 18.76
C ASN A 319 26.54 -6.47 17.23
N GLN A 320 27.23 -7.51 16.75
CA GLN A 320 27.22 -7.88 15.33
C GLN A 320 25.81 -8.22 14.85
N LEU A 321 25.00 -8.83 15.72
CA LEU A 321 23.61 -9.10 15.44
C LEU A 321 22.77 -7.83 15.35
N SER A 322 22.97 -6.89 16.28
CA SER A 322 22.27 -5.61 16.25
C SER A 322 22.59 -4.88 14.94
N GLU A 323 23.87 -4.81 14.56
CA GLU A 323 24.30 -4.24 13.28
C GLU A 323 23.69 -4.97 12.08
N PHE A 324 23.61 -6.30 12.13
CA PHE A 324 22.95 -7.09 11.10
C PHE A 324 21.47 -6.73 10.97
N ILE A 325 20.74 -6.64 12.09
CA ILE A 325 19.34 -6.23 12.13
C ILE A 325 19.17 -4.84 11.51
N TYR A 326 19.97 -3.87 11.95
CA TYR A 326 19.94 -2.50 11.41
C TYR A 326 20.16 -2.44 9.89
N LYS A 327 20.99 -3.33 9.34
CA LYS A 327 21.37 -3.33 7.92
C LYS A 327 20.40 -4.11 7.03
N TYR A 328 19.79 -5.17 7.56
CA TYR A 328 19.05 -6.16 6.78
C TYR A 328 17.56 -6.27 7.13
N VAL A 329 17.06 -5.46 8.06
CA VAL A 329 15.63 -5.36 8.33
C VAL A 329 15.01 -4.18 7.58
N TRP A 330 13.85 -4.41 6.97
CA TRP A 330 13.08 -3.39 6.24
C TRP A 330 11.58 -3.53 6.55
N GLY A 331 10.79 -2.56 6.11
CA GLY A 331 9.34 -2.63 6.09
C GLY A 331 8.77 -2.06 4.79
N HIS A 332 7.61 -2.56 4.37
CA HIS A 332 6.88 -2.05 3.20
C HIS A 332 5.37 -1.95 3.41
N TYR A 333 4.93 -1.94 4.67
CA TYR A 333 3.53 -1.84 5.07
C TYR A 333 3.29 -0.67 6.01
N ALA A 334 4.00 0.42 5.74
CA ALA A 334 3.83 1.66 6.46
C ALA A 334 2.34 2.05 6.50
N CYS A 335 1.84 2.39 7.69
CA CYS A 335 0.43 2.57 8.00
C CYS A 335 0.20 3.57 9.17
N CYS A 336 -1.06 3.88 9.44
CA CYS A 336 -1.52 4.60 10.62
C CYS A 336 -1.31 6.14 10.69
N THR A 337 -0.98 6.83 9.58
CA THR A 337 -0.75 8.30 9.57
C THR A 337 -1.99 9.18 9.70
N ALA A 338 -3.19 8.61 9.62
CA ALA A 338 -4.45 9.33 9.78
C ALA A 338 -5.38 8.53 10.70
N LYS A 339 -4.91 8.20 11.91
CA LYS A 339 -5.59 7.23 12.77
C LYS A 339 -7.05 7.60 13.12
N ILE A 340 -7.90 6.58 13.09
CA ILE A 340 -9.18 6.55 13.77
C ILE A 340 -8.95 6.54 15.28
N GLY A 341 -9.67 7.40 15.99
CA GLY A 341 -9.62 7.44 17.45
C GLY A 341 -10.85 8.13 18.05
N ASN A 342 -10.86 8.25 19.38
CA ASN A 342 -11.90 9.02 20.06
C ASN A 342 -11.64 10.51 19.85
N THR A 343 -12.36 11.14 18.92
CA THR A 343 -12.15 12.54 18.55
C THR A 343 -12.40 13.54 19.69
N LYS A 344 -13.03 13.12 20.79
CA LYS A 344 -13.25 13.96 21.98
C LYS A 344 -12.09 13.91 22.98
N THR A 345 -11.42 12.77 23.12
CA THR A 345 -10.42 12.55 24.18
C THR A 345 -9.00 12.31 23.67
N ASP A 346 -8.84 11.87 22.42
CA ASP A 346 -7.53 11.66 21.80
C ASP A 346 -7.16 12.90 20.97
N PRO A 347 -6.19 13.71 21.42
CA PRO A 347 -5.78 14.91 20.70
C PRO A 347 -5.11 14.59 19.34
N PHE A 348 -4.62 13.37 19.15
CA PHE A 348 -3.98 12.92 17.92
C PHE A 348 -4.93 12.12 17.01
N ALA A 349 -6.21 11.96 17.37
CA ALA A 349 -7.19 11.34 16.49
C ALA A 349 -7.48 12.25 15.30
N VAL A 350 -7.23 11.72 14.09
CA VAL A 350 -7.53 12.41 12.83
C VAL A 350 -8.94 12.10 12.38
N LEU A 351 -9.37 10.86 12.58
CA LEU A 351 -10.65 10.34 12.10
C LEU A 351 -11.53 9.86 13.27
N ASN A 352 -12.85 9.94 13.10
CA ASN A 352 -13.80 9.24 13.96
C ASN A 352 -13.99 7.77 13.54
N SER A 353 -14.83 7.01 14.25
CA SER A 353 -15.11 5.59 13.96
C SER A 353 -15.77 5.32 12.60
N LYS A 354 -16.18 6.37 11.89
CA LYS A 354 -16.72 6.31 10.52
C LYS A 354 -15.69 6.75 9.48
N ALA A 355 -14.43 6.92 9.88
CA ALA A 355 -13.35 7.42 9.03
C ALA A 355 -13.58 8.85 8.48
N GLN A 356 -14.42 9.65 9.15
CA GLN A 356 -14.62 11.07 8.83
C GLN A 356 -13.55 11.92 9.50
N VAL A 357 -13.03 12.92 8.77
CA VAL A 357 -12.00 13.84 9.26
C VAL A 357 -12.58 14.72 10.37
N LYS A 358 -11.90 14.73 11.53
CA LYS A 358 -12.31 15.50 12.70
C LYS A 358 -12.42 16.98 12.36
N GLY A 359 -13.62 17.53 12.52
CA GLY A 359 -13.88 18.97 12.32
C GLY A 359 -14.16 19.37 10.87
N ILE A 360 -14.10 18.45 9.89
CA ILE A 360 -14.39 18.74 8.48
C ILE A 360 -15.56 17.88 8.01
N LYS A 361 -16.63 18.52 7.53
CA LYS A 361 -17.80 17.88 6.93
C LYS A 361 -17.47 17.34 5.54
N ASN A 362 -18.16 16.27 5.15
CA ASN A 362 -18.08 15.67 3.81
C ASN A 362 -16.68 15.22 3.38
N LEU A 363 -15.80 14.92 4.34
CA LEU A 363 -14.45 14.42 4.10
C LEU A 363 -14.19 13.13 4.86
N ARG A 364 -13.78 12.09 4.14
CA ARG A 364 -13.32 10.81 4.70
C ARG A 364 -11.96 10.41 4.18
N VAL A 365 -11.30 9.54 4.94
CA VAL A 365 -10.11 8.82 4.49
C VAL A 365 -10.45 7.33 4.45
N CYS A 366 -10.07 6.63 3.37
CA CYS A 366 -10.27 5.19 3.23
C CYS A 366 -9.03 4.55 2.61
N ASP A 367 -8.06 4.21 3.44
CA ASP A 367 -6.88 3.44 3.07
C ASP A 367 -6.16 2.95 4.33
N ILE A 368 -4.95 2.41 4.20
CA ILE A 368 -4.16 1.86 5.31
C ILE A 368 -3.79 2.89 6.41
N SER A 369 -3.85 4.20 6.13
CA SER A 369 -3.51 5.24 7.09
C SER A 369 -4.53 5.38 8.22
N ILE A 370 -5.75 4.87 8.04
CA ILE A 370 -6.86 5.04 9.01
C ILE A 370 -6.66 4.25 10.30
N PHE A 371 -5.80 3.23 10.28
CA PHE A 371 -5.66 2.34 11.41
C PHE A 371 -4.92 3.03 12.57
N PRO A 372 -5.32 2.80 13.84
CA PRO A 372 -4.59 3.35 14.98
C PRO A 372 -3.31 2.57 15.30
N LYS A 373 -3.27 1.29 14.93
CA LYS A 373 -2.13 0.39 15.11
C LYS A 373 -1.98 -0.50 13.88
N ILE A 374 -0.76 -0.88 13.56
CA ILE A 374 -0.46 -1.85 12.50
C ILE A 374 -1.28 -3.13 12.69
N ILE A 375 -1.86 -3.62 11.60
CA ILE A 375 -2.81 -4.75 11.64
C ILE A 375 -2.16 -6.01 11.10
N GLY A 376 -1.73 -6.85 12.06
CA GLY A 376 -1.25 -8.21 11.80
C GLY A 376 -0.14 -8.24 10.75
N TYR A 377 -0.13 -9.33 9.97
CA TYR A 377 0.84 -9.52 8.91
C TYR A 377 0.45 -8.71 7.67
N TYR A 378 -0.43 -9.22 6.81
CA TYR A 378 -0.74 -8.58 5.52
C TYR A 378 -1.97 -7.68 5.61
N PRO A 379 -1.85 -6.37 5.34
CA PRO A 379 -2.93 -5.42 5.61
C PRO A 379 -4.02 -5.41 4.52
N LEU A 380 -3.85 -6.12 3.40
CA LEU A 380 -4.78 -6.08 2.28
C LEU A 380 -6.21 -6.43 2.69
N ILE A 381 -6.41 -7.58 3.37
CA ILE A 381 -7.72 -8.00 3.84
C ILE A 381 -8.30 -6.97 4.84
N PRO A 382 -7.57 -6.56 5.91
CA PRO A 382 -8.03 -5.48 6.79
C PRO A 382 -8.44 -4.19 6.08
N ILE A 383 -7.67 -3.73 5.08
CA ILE A 383 -7.98 -2.52 4.31
C ILE A 383 -9.30 -2.70 3.56
N ILE A 384 -9.46 -3.81 2.83
CA ILE A 384 -10.69 -4.10 2.10
C ILE A 384 -11.87 -4.16 3.07
N THR A 385 -11.77 -4.92 4.16
CA THR A 385 -12.85 -5.04 5.16
C THR A 385 -13.23 -3.68 5.75
N ALA A 386 -12.26 -2.85 6.10
CA ALA A 386 -12.53 -1.51 6.63
C ALA A 386 -13.19 -0.61 5.58
N CYS A 387 -12.72 -0.64 4.33
CA CYS A 387 -13.29 0.18 3.27
C CYS A 387 -14.69 -0.29 2.84
N GLU A 388 -14.98 -1.59 2.83
CA GLU A 388 -16.35 -2.11 2.65
C GLU A 388 -17.27 -1.62 3.76
N LYS A 389 -16.79 -1.64 5.02
CA LYS A 389 -17.58 -1.13 6.15
C LYS A 389 -17.87 0.37 6.06
N ILE A 390 -16.90 1.15 5.56
CA ILE A 390 -17.07 2.58 5.32
C ILE A 390 -18.06 2.80 4.17
N ALA A 391 -17.94 2.05 3.07
CA ALA A 391 -18.87 2.12 1.94
C ALA A 391 -20.32 1.83 2.38
N ASP A 392 -20.54 0.81 3.21
CA ASP A 392 -21.83 0.51 3.82
C ASP A 392 -22.40 1.67 4.64
N ASP A 393 -21.57 2.37 5.44
CA ASP A 393 -22.00 3.53 6.21
C ASP A 393 -22.38 4.69 5.29
N ILE A 394 -21.61 4.94 4.22
CA ILE A 394 -21.91 5.96 3.23
C ILE A 394 -23.26 5.68 2.58
N ILE A 395 -23.46 4.47 2.06
CA ILE A 395 -24.71 4.06 1.38
C ILE A 395 -25.93 4.27 2.29
N LYS A 396 -25.83 3.93 3.59
CA LYS A 396 -26.94 4.08 4.55
C LYS A 396 -27.35 5.54 4.79
N HIS A 397 -26.42 6.48 4.69
CA HIS A 397 -26.68 7.89 4.96
C HIS A 397 -26.85 8.71 3.69
N ALA A 398 -26.62 8.10 2.53
CA ALA A 398 -26.81 8.74 1.26
C ALA A 398 -28.32 8.89 1.03
N LYS A 399 -28.79 10.14 1.15
CA LYS A 399 -30.18 10.50 0.87
C LYS A 399 -30.38 10.49 -0.63
N TYR A 400 -30.92 9.40 -1.16
CA TYR A 400 -31.31 9.27 -2.57
C TYR A 400 -32.81 9.02 -2.69
#